data_AF-A0A1B2HE92-F1
#
_entry.id   AF-A0A1B2HE92-F1
#
_cell.length_a   1.000
_cell.length_b   1.000
_cell.length_c   1.000
_cell.angle_alpha   90.00
_cell.angle_beta   90.00
_cell.angle_gamma   90.00
#
_symmetry.space_group_name_H-M   'P 1'
#
loop_
_entity.id
_entity.type
_entity.pdbx_description
1 polymer ?
#
loop_
_entity_poly.entity_id
_entity_poly.type
_entity_poly.pdbx_seq_one_letter_code
_entity_poly.pdbx_strand_id
1 'polypeptide(L)'
;MIRVVPNSVSLHTSRIPTGASLPVEELFSVPGALVGCDGPTGDVTGEDDCRGEVRFQFAVDQPDFTVTQLAASRGTTQYTSVRRMRTDEELDIKVKYKNTGTIQQDDVVIKHALPAELTYIPGTTSVANSSTSNKWQKIDSNAVVERGINLGSHAPDGASYVRLSVRVSGHAQLRCGINQTVGVATAETQNGSKSQKSTIEIERTC
;
A
#
# COMPACT_ATOMS: atom_id res chain seq x y z
N MET A 1 14.28 -2.02 -8.93
CA MET A 1 14.84 -1.85 -10.29
C MET A 1 15.16 -0.37 -10.48
N ILE A 2 16.25 0.01 -11.16
CA ILE A 2 16.52 1.42 -11.49
C ILE A 2 16.03 1.65 -12.92
N ARG A 3 15.27 2.72 -13.15
CA ARG A 3 14.82 3.17 -14.47
C ARG A 3 15.18 4.62 -14.70
N VAL A 4 15.47 5.00 -15.95
CA VAL A 4 15.64 6.41 -16.31
C VAL A 4 14.25 7.05 -16.47
N VAL A 5 14.11 8.28 -15.99
CA VAL A 5 12.86 9.05 -16.11
C VAL A 5 12.68 9.46 -17.57
N PRO A 6 11.54 9.15 -18.21
CA PRO A 6 11.28 9.56 -19.58
C PRO A 6 11.47 11.07 -19.78
N ASN A 7 12.04 11.46 -20.93
CA ASN A 7 12.30 12.86 -21.30
C ASN A 7 13.21 13.64 -20.32
N SER A 8 13.96 12.96 -19.45
CA SER A 8 14.91 13.62 -18.53
C SER A 8 16.33 13.74 -19.09
N VAL A 9 16.61 13.10 -20.22
CA VAL A 9 17.97 13.01 -20.77
C VAL A 9 18.27 14.25 -21.60
N SER A 10 19.36 14.94 -21.27
CA SER A 10 19.85 16.09 -22.02
C SER A 10 21.37 16.08 -22.16
N LEU A 11 21.85 16.40 -23.36
CA LEU A 11 23.24 16.74 -23.64
C LEU A 11 23.46 18.21 -23.33
N HIS A 12 24.41 18.52 -22.44
CA HIS A 12 24.87 19.87 -22.18
C HIS A 12 26.30 20.01 -22.70
N THR A 13 26.59 21.09 -23.41
CA THR A 13 27.96 21.46 -23.80
C THR A 13 28.20 22.93 -23.46
N SER A 14 29.44 23.40 -23.61
CA SER A 14 29.74 24.83 -23.49
C SER A 14 28.95 25.69 -24.50
N ARG A 15 28.59 25.14 -25.67
CA ARG A 15 27.83 25.83 -26.73
C ARG A 15 26.31 25.69 -26.59
N ILE A 16 25.84 24.61 -25.94
CA ILE A 16 24.43 24.40 -25.61
C ILE A 16 24.23 24.26 -24.08
N PRO A 17 24.46 25.34 -23.31
CA PRO A 17 24.41 25.28 -21.84
C PRO A 17 23.01 24.96 -21.30
N THR A 18 21.95 25.31 -22.03
CA THR A 18 20.55 25.00 -21.68
C THR A 18 20.20 23.52 -21.85
N GLY A 19 21.00 22.77 -22.61
CA GLY A 19 20.80 21.35 -22.88
C GLY A 19 19.97 21.09 -24.15
N ALA A 20 20.31 20.01 -24.86
CA ALA A 20 19.55 19.44 -25.96
C ALA A 20 19.00 18.07 -25.55
N SER A 21 17.73 17.80 -25.83
CA SER A 21 17.09 16.52 -25.47
C SER A 21 17.76 15.35 -26.20
N LEU A 22 17.97 14.24 -25.49
CA LEU A 22 18.39 12.97 -26.07
C LEU A 22 17.30 11.90 -25.88
N PRO A 23 17.07 11.03 -26.86
CA PRO A 23 16.19 9.88 -26.69
C PRO A 23 16.79 8.87 -25.71
N VAL A 24 16.07 8.60 -24.60
CA VAL A 24 16.50 7.66 -23.56
C VAL A 24 16.70 6.23 -24.08
N GLU A 25 15.90 5.83 -25.07
CA GLU A 25 15.97 4.50 -25.68
C GLU A 25 17.29 4.31 -26.42
N GLU A 26 17.81 5.36 -27.07
CA GLU A 26 19.07 5.29 -27.80
C GLU A 26 20.27 5.32 -26.85
N LEU A 27 20.20 6.08 -25.75
CA LEU A 27 21.32 6.28 -24.81
C LEU A 27 21.90 4.95 -24.26
N PHE A 28 21.06 3.94 -24.05
CA PHE A 28 21.46 2.62 -23.54
C PHE A 28 21.32 1.50 -24.57
N SER A 29 21.14 1.86 -25.85
CA SER A 29 21.07 0.92 -26.97
C SER A 29 22.45 0.67 -27.58
N VAL A 30 22.56 -0.35 -28.43
CA VAL A 30 23.79 -0.62 -29.21
C VAL A 30 24.14 0.53 -30.17
N PRO A 31 23.19 1.15 -30.90
CA PRO A 31 23.47 2.36 -31.68
C PRO A 31 24.01 3.54 -30.88
N GLY A 32 23.57 3.69 -29.62
CA GLY A 32 23.88 4.87 -28.81
C GLY A 32 23.14 6.13 -29.26
N ALA A 33 23.21 7.19 -28.45
CA ALA A 33 22.72 8.52 -28.83
C ALA A 33 23.89 9.36 -29.37
N LEU A 34 23.64 10.15 -30.42
CA LEU A 34 24.65 11.06 -30.96
C LEU A 34 24.97 12.17 -29.96
N VAL A 35 26.26 12.51 -29.87
CA VAL A 35 26.77 13.64 -29.09
C VAL A 35 27.65 14.50 -29.98
N GLY A 36 27.57 15.82 -29.80
CA GLY A 36 28.33 16.80 -30.58
C GLY A 36 28.34 18.16 -29.89
N CYS A 37 29.24 19.05 -30.32
CA CYS A 37 29.47 20.33 -29.65
C CYS A 37 28.23 21.24 -29.72
N ASP A 38 27.52 21.21 -30.84
CA ASP A 38 26.34 22.03 -31.12
C ASP A 38 25.01 21.29 -30.93
N GLY A 39 25.05 20.08 -30.35
CA GLY A 39 23.88 19.23 -30.13
C GLY A 39 24.12 17.77 -30.47
N PRO A 40 23.05 16.95 -30.58
CA PRO A 40 23.15 15.52 -30.89
C PRO A 40 23.42 15.27 -32.39
N THR A 41 24.49 15.87 -32.92
CA THR A 41 24.85 15.83 -34.34
C THR A 41 25.83 14.72 -34.70
N GLY A 42 26.62 14.25 -33.72
CA GLY A 42 27.75 13.35 -33.94
C GLY A 42 29.07 14.07 -34.25
N ASP A 43 29.04 15.40 -34.36
CA ASP A 43 30.21 16.23 -34.67
C ASP A 43 30.91 16.69 -33.39
N VAL A 44 32.06 16.08 -33.10
CA VAL A 44 32.94 16.47 -32.00
C VAL A 44 34.16 17.20 -32.59
N THR A 45 34.21 18.52 -32.44
CA THR A 45 35.36 19.34 -32.87
C THR A 45 36.49 19.24 -31.84
N GLY A 46 37.74 19.38 -32.30
CA GLY A 46 38.93 19.36 -31.43
C GLY A 46 39.21 20.68 -30.72
N GLU A 47 38.20 21.57 -30.61
CA GLU A 47 38.33 22.90 -30.02
C GLU A 47 38.10 22.82 -28.49
N ASP A 48 38.79 23.68 -27.74
CA ASP A 48 38.75 23.66 -26.26
C ASP A 48 37.37 23.96 -25.66
N ASP A 49 36.44 24.47 -26.46
CA ASP A 49 35.07 24.77 -26.05
C ASP A 49 34.12 23.55 -26.19
N CYS A 50 34.58 22.42 -26.71
CA CYS A 50 33.78 21.21 -26.87
C CYS A 50 33.89 20.24 -25.69
N ARG A 51 33.40 20.66 -24.52
CA ARG A 51 33.18 19.78 -23.34
C ARG A 51 31.70 19.47 -23.18
N GLY A 52 31.34 18.19 -23.21
CA GLY A 52 29.97 17.71 -23.07
C GLY A 52 29.71 16.91 -21.78
N GLU A 53 28.50 17.00 -21.25
CA GLU A 53 27.96 16.16 -20.18
C GLU A 53 26.54 15.71 -20.55
N VAL A 54 26.26 14.41 -20.40
CA VAL A 54 24.89 13.90 -20.50
C VAL A 54 24.29 13.84 -19.10
N ARG A 55 23.18 14.55 -18.88
CA ARG A 55 22.44 14.56 -17.62
C ARG A 55 21.13 13.81 -17.80
N PHE A 56 20.75 13.01 -16.80
CA PHE A 56 19.44 12.36 -16.77
C PHE A 56 19.01 12.09 -15.33
N GLN A 57 17.71 11.92 -15.12
CA GLN A 57 17.15 11.52 -13.84
C GLN A 57 16.86 10.02 -13.84
N PHE A 58 17.06 9.35 -12.71
CA PHE A 58 16.63 7.97 -12.53
C PHE A 58 15.68 7.84 -11.34
N ALA A 59 14.80 6.86 -11.41
CA ALA A 59 13.89 6.47 -10.36
C ALA A 59 14.18 5.03 -9.93
N VAL A 60 14.03 4.76 -8.64
CA VAL A 60 14.10 3.41 -8.11
C VAL A 60 12.69 2.87 -7.99
N ASP A 61 12.42 1.80 -8.73
CA ASP A 61 11.22 1.02 -8.53
C ASP A 61 11.41 0.08 -7.33
N GLN A 62 10.55 0.28 -6.33
CA GLN A 62 10.61 -0.41 -5.05
C GLN A 62 9.21 -0.81 -4.56
N PRO A 63 9.09 -1.96 -3.88
CA PRO A 63 7.87 -2.31 -3.19
C PRO A 63 7.65 -1.40 -2.00
N ASP A 64 6.41 -0.99 -1.79
CA ASP A 64 5.98 -0.41 -0.53
C ASP A 64 4.46 -0.56 -0.40
N PHE A 65 3.97 -0.60 0.83
CA PHE A 65 2.53 -0.69 1.06
C PHE A 65 2.13 -0.09 2.41
N THR A 66 0.84 0.13 2.58
CA THR A 66 0.25 0.58 3.84
C THR A 66 -0.88 -0.33 4.26
N VAL A 67 -1.07 -0.42 5.58
CA VAL A 67 -2.21 -1.09 6.21
C VAL A 67 -2.86 -0.07 7.13
N THR A 68 -4.17 0.12 7.00
CA THR A 68 -4.93 0.90 7.97
C THR A 68 -6.07 0.07 8.54
N GLN A 69 -6.46 0.37 9.77
CA GLN A 69 -7.54 -0.31 10.46
C GLN A 69 -8.41 0.72 11.17
N LEU A 70 -9.72 0.58 10.99
CA LEU A 70 -10.74 1.39 11.64
C LEU A 70 -11.87 0.48 12.12
N ALA A 71 -12.69 0.96 13.05
CA ALA A 71 -13.88 0.26 13.53
C ALA A 71 -15.11 1.17 13.52
N ALA A 72 -16.28 0.57 13.36
CA ALA A 72 -17.58 1.24 13.41
C ALA A 72 -18.60 0.32 14.10
N SER A 73 -19.71 0.86 14.60
CA SER A 73 -20.85 -0.01 14.98
C SER A 73 -21.31 -0.82 13.77
N ARG A 74 -21.71 -2.08 14.02
CA ARG A 74 -22.12 -2.99 12.95
C ARG A 74 -23.16 -2.35 12.02
N GLY A 75 -22.92 -2.45 10.71
CA GLY A 75 -23.82 -1.93 9.68
C GLY A 75 -23.75 -0.42 9.44
N THR A 76 -22.89 0.32 10.17
CA THR A 76 -22.73 1.77 10.00
C THR A 76 -21.50 2.12 9.16
N THR A 77 -21.38 3.39 8.79
CA THR A 77 -20.27 3.92 7.96
C THR A 77 -19.33 4.86 8.72
N GLN A 78 -19.56 5.07 10.03
CA GLN A 78 -18.76 5.96 10.88
C GLN A 78 -17.53 5.23 11.43
N TYR A 79 -16.52 5.06 10.57
CA TYR A 79 -15.29 4.37 10.93
C TYR A 79 -14.28 5.29 11.62
N THR A 80 -13.78 4.88 12.79
CA THR A 80 -12.79 5.61 13.59
C THR A 80 -11.63 4.70 14.03
N SER A 81 -10.48 5.27 14.39
CA SER A 81 -9.30 4.53 14.87
C SER A 81 -9.42 4.08 16.33
N VAL A 82 -10.27 4.76 17.11
CA VAL A 82 -10.68 4.38 18.46
C VAL A 82 -12.20 4.26 18.45
N ARG A 83 -12.72 3.09 18.82
CA ARG A 83 -14.17 2.85 18.84
C ARG A 83 -14.61 2.30 20.18
N ARG A 84 -15.62 2.95 20.77
CA ARG A 84 -16.33 2.43 21.94
C ARG A 84 -17.49 1.54 21.54
N MET A 85 -17.71 0.48 22.30
CA MET A 85 -18.85 -0.43 22.23
C MET A 85 -19.31 -0.82 23.63
N ARG A 86 -20.60 -1.14 23.79
CA ARG A 86 -21.13 -1.83 24.98
C ARG A 86 -20.99 -3.34 24.84
N THR A 87 -21.13 -4.07 25.94
CA THR A 87 -20.93 -5.53 25.96
C THR A 87 -21.94 -6.35 25.13
N ASP A 88 -23.09 -5.78 24.81
CA ASP A 88 -24.17 -6.36 23.98
C ASP A 88 -24.10 -5.90 22.51
N GLU A 89 -23.14 -5.05 22.16
CA GLU A 89 -22.98 -4.53 20.81
C GLU A 89 -22.00 -5.35 19.95
N GLU A 90 -22.06 -5.09 18.66
CA GLU A 90 -21.16 -5.67 17.67
C GLU A 90 -20.49 -4.53 16.89
N LEU A 91 -19.23 -4.76 16.52
CA LEU A 91 -18.45 -3.82 15.72
C LEU A 91 -18.08 -4.43 14.37
N ASP A 92 -18.07 -3.59 13.34
CA ASP A 92 -17.41 -3.88 12.08
C ASP A 92 -15.99 -3.31 12.14
N ILE A 93 -14.99 -4.17 11.98
CA ILE A 93 -13.60 -3.79 11.77
C ILE A 93 -13.36 -3.74 10.26
N LYS A 94 -12.79 -2.64 9.77
CA LYS A 94 -12.40 -2.44 8.38
C LYS A 94 -10.90 -2.24 8.28
N VAL A 95 -10.25 -3.15 7.57
CA VAL A 95 -8.83 -3.11 7.23
C VAL A 95 -8.68 -2.67 5.78
N LYS A 96 -7.76 -1.77 5.49
CA LYS A 96 -7.38 -1.38 4.12
C LYS A 96 -5.92 -1.75 3.89
N TYR A 97 -5.67 -2.50 2.82
CA TYR A 97 -4.36 -2.60 2.20
C TYR A 97 -4.28 -1.62 1.02
N LYS A 98 -3.14 -0.96 0.84
CA LYS A 98 -2.82 -0.19 -0.36
C LYS A 98 -1.36 -0.41 -0.75
N ASN A 99 -1.12 -0.78 -2.01
CA ASN A 99 0.20 -0.73 -2.61
C ASN A 99 0.60 0.74 -2.83
N THR A 100 1.66 1.19 -2.16
CA THR A 100 2.22 2.55 -2.27
C THR A 100 3.56 2.57 -2.98
N GLY A 101 4.09 1.38 -3.32
CA GLY A 101 5.27 1.23 -4.14
C GLY A 101 4.95 1.39 -5.62
N THR A 102 5.99 1.25 -6.43
CA THR A 102 5.89 1.39 -7.90
C THR A 102 5.94 0.05 -8.63
N ILE A 103 5.93 -1.06 -7.90
CA ILE A 103 5.88 -2.41 -8.46
C ILE A 103 4.62 -3.15 -8.04
N GLN A 104 4.23 -4.12 -8.85
CA GLN A 104 3.17 -5.09 -8.54
C GLN A 104 3.48 -5.82 -7.22
N GLN A 105 2.45 -6.05 -6.41
CA GLN A 105 2.52 -6.94 -5.26
C GLN A 105 1.52 -8.07 -5.42
N ASP A 106 2.03 -9.30 -5.51
CA ASP A 106 1.23 -10.50 -5.64
C ASP A 106 1.09 -11.22 -4.29
N ASP A 107 0.06 -12.06 -4.20
CA ASP A 107 -0.24 -12.88 -3.02
C ASP A 107 -0.34 -12.09 -1.71
N VAL A 108 -1.03 -10.94 -1.75
CA VAL A 108 -1.21 -10.09 -0.57
C VAL A 108 -2.16 -10.79 0.42
N VAL A 109 -1.67 -11.13 1.60
CA VAL A 109 -2.45 -11.80 2.65
C VAL A 109 -2.81 -10.81 3.76
N ILE A 110 -4.07 -10.80 4.18
CA ILE A 110 -4.53 -10.07 5.39
C ILE A 110 -4.88 -11.04 6.51
N LYS A 111 -4.33 -10.75 7.68
CA LYS A 111 -4.65 -11.40 8.97
C LYS A 111 -5.14 -10.35 9.96
N HIS A 112 -5.99 -10.76 10.89
CA HIS A 112 -6.42 -9.94 12.00
C HIS A 112 -6.33 -10.72 13.31
N ALA A 113 -5.40 -10.35 14.18
CA ALA A 113 -5.31 -10.89 15.53
C ALA A 113 -6.31 -10.15 16.43
N LEU A 114 -7.32 -10.89 16.91
CA LEU A 114 -8.29 -10.37 17.87
C LEU A 114 -7.76 -10.47 19.30
N PRO A 115 -8.06 -9.48 20.16
CA PRO A 115 -7.75 -9.60 21.57
C PRO A 115 -8.74 -10.55 22.27
N ALA A 116 -8.36 -11.03 23.46
CA ALA A 116 -9.08 -12.08 24.18
C ALA A 116 -10.53 -11.71 24.58
N GLU A 117 -10.84 -10.42 24.71
CA GLU A 117 -12.17 -9.94 25.07
C GLU A 117 -13.18 -10.05 23.92
N LEU A 118 -12.69 -10.18 22.68
CA LEU A 118 -13.50 -10.17 21.46
C LEU A 118 -13.44 -11.52 20.74
N THR A 119 -14.59 -11.93 20.20
CA THR A 119 -14.68 -13.04 19.25
C THR A 119 -15.16 -12.55 17.89
N TYR A 120 -14.61 -13.16 16.85
CA TYR A 120 -15.11 -13.02 15.49
C TYR A 120 -16.53 -13.58 15.37
N ILE A 121 -17.35 -12.98 14.50
CA ILE A 121 -18.66 -13.49 14.10
C ILE A 121 -18.51 -14.24 12.77
N PRO A 122 -18.65 -15.58 12.75
CA PRO A 122 -18.48 -16.39 11.54
C PRO A 122 -19.30 -15.91 10.33
N GLY A 123 -18.71 -15.99 9.13
CA GLY A 123 -19.39 -15.65 7.87
C GLY A 123 -19.64 -14.15 7.66
N THR A 124 -18.97 -13.28 8.43
CA THR A 124 -19.07 -11.81 8.29
C THR A 124 -17.94 -11.19 7.48
N THR A 125 -16.95 -11.98 7.08
CA THR A 125 -15.84 -11.47 6.27
C THR A 125 -16.33 -11.05 4.90
N SER A 126 -16.00 -9.83 4.50
CA SER A 126 -16.27 -9.30 3.16
C SER A 126 -15.09 -8.53 2.62
N VAL A 127 -14.91 -8.56 1.30
CA VAL A 127 -13.83 -7.88 0.59
C VAL A 127 -14.41 -6.92 -0.44
N ALA A 128 -13.77 -5.78 -0.62
CA ALA A 128 -14.04 -4.86 -1.73
C ALA A 128 -12.72 -4.43 -2.39
N ASN A 129 -12.61 -4.69 -3.70
CA ASN A 129 -11.44 -4.38 -4.52
C ASN A 129 -11.83 -4.32 -6.02
N SER A 130 -10.86 -4.18 -6.91
CA SER A 130 -11.11 -4.12 -8.36
C SER A 130 -11.80 -5.38 -8.90
N SER A 131 -11.46 -6.58 -8.41
CA SER A 131 -12.10 -7.83 -8.87
C SER A 131 -13.55 -7.94 -8.44
N THR A 132 -13.94 -7.27 -7.35
CA THR A 132 -15.35 -7.15 -6.93
C THR A 132 -16.06 -5.91 -7.50
N SER A 133 -15.48 -5.22 -8.49
CA SER A 133 -15.97 -3.93 -8.99
C SER A 133 -16.16 -2.89 -7.89
N ASN A 134 -15.28 -2.92 -6.87
CA ASN A 134 -15.30 -2.09 -5.67
C ASN A 134 -16.58 -2.24 -4.82
N LYS A 135 -17.31 -3.35 -4.96
CA LYS A 135 -18.48 -3.67 -4.13
C LYS A 135 -18.08 -4.66 -3.05
N TRP A 136 -18.70 -4.53 -1.87
CA TRP A 136 -18.52 -5.50 -0.79
C TRP A 136 -19.12 -6.84 -1.19
N GLN A 137 -18.27 -7.86 -1.24
CA GLN A 137 -18.68 -9.24 -1.45
C GLN A 137 -18.26 -10.07 -0.25
N LYS A 138 -19.17 -10.91 0.26
CA LYS A 138 -18.81 -11.87 1.31
C LYS A 138 -17.86 -12.90 0.75
N ILE A 139 -16.89 -13.31 1.57
CA ILE A 139 -16.09 -14.49 1.29
C ILE A 139 -16.51 -15.59 2.25
N ASP A 140 -16.61 -16.82 1.74
CA ASP A 140 -16.97 -17.98 2.54
C ASP A 140 -15.75 -18.51 3.29
N SER A 141 -15.24 -17.71 4.23
CA SER A 141 -14.07 -18.06 5.02
C SER A 141 -13.96 -17.24 6.30
N ASN A 142 -13.61 -17.93 7.39
CA ASN A 142 -13.25 -17.34 8.67
C ASN A 142 -11.72 -17.12 8.79
N ALA A 143 -10.96 -17.47 7.75
CA ALA A 143 -9.50 -17.54 7.81
C ALA A 143 -8.84 -16.21 8.17
N VAL A 144 -9.52 -15.07 8.02
CA VAL A 144 -8.99 -13.74 8.35
C VAL A 144 -8.51 -13.64 9.82
N VAL A 145 -9.12 -14.36 10.76
CA VAL A 145 -8.70 -14.42 12.17
C VAL A 145 -7.93 -15.69 12.52
N GLU A 146 -7.63 -16.54 11.54
CA GLU A 146 -6.89 -17.79 11.70
C GLU A 146 -5.55 -17.69 10.95
N ARG A 147 -5.52 -18.14 9.69
CA ARG A 147 -4.33 -18.22 8.83
C ARG A 147 -4.18 -17.07 7.82
N GLY A 148 -5.14 -16.15 7.79
CA GLY A 148 -5.26 -15.05 6.83
C GLY A 148 -6.04 -15.39 5.56
N ILE A 149 -6.40 -14.34 4.83
CA ILE A 149 -7.05 -14.41 3.51
C ILE A 149 -6.15 -13.78 2.45
N ASN A 150 -6.00 -14.43 1.30
CA ASN A 150 -5.28 -13.88 0.15
C ASN A 150 -6.22 -12.95 -0.65
N LEU A 151 -5.79 -11.72 -0.89
CA LEU A 151 -6.52 -10.68 -1.61
C LEU A 151 -6.13 -10.60 -3.10
N GLY A 152 -5.22 -11.47 -3.55
CA GLY A 152 -4.68 -11.52 -4.89
C GLY A 152 -3.58 -10.49 -5.09
N SER A 153 -3.56 -9.92 -6.29
CA SER A 153 -2.50 -9.04 -6.75
C SER A 153 -2.93 -7.57 -6.83
N HIS A 154 -1.98 -6.67 -6.56
CA HIS A 154 -2.21 -5.23 -6.54
C HIS A 154 -1.11 -4.50 -7.32
N ALA A 155 -1.51 -3.87 -8.42
CA ALA A 155 -0.70 -2.91 -9.15
C ALA A 155 -0.36 -1.70 -8.26
N PRO A 156 0.60 -0.85 -8.66
CA PRO A 156 0.80 0.45 -8.01
C PRO A 156 -0.52 1.19 -7.82
N ASP A 157 -0.70 1.79 -6.65
CA ASP A 157 -1.95 2.40 -6.17
C ASP A 157 -3.16 1.46 -5.97
N GLY A 158 -3.04 0.18 -6.33
CA GLY A 158 -4.04 -0.85 -6.08
C GLY A 158 -4.34 -1.01 -4.59
N ALA A 159 -5.61 -1.19 -4.27
CA ALA A 159 -6.08 -1.30 -2.88
C ALA A 159 -7.12 -2.40 -2.71
N SER A 160 -7.26 -2.86 -1.48
CA SER A 160 -8.33 -3.75 -1.07
C SER A 160 -8.79 -3.43 0.33
N TYR A 161 -10.09 -3.58 0.55
CA TYR A 161 -10.70 -3.43 1.84
C TYR A 161 -11.22 -4.78 2.31
N VAL A 162 -10.99 -5.08 3.58
CA VAL A 162 -11.52 -6.25 4.28
C VAL A 162 -12.38 -5.74 5.42
N ARG A 163 -13.59 -6.29 5.58
CA ARG A 163 -14.46 -6.04 6.72
C ARG A 163 -14.80 -7.35 7.40
N LEU A 164 -14.70 -7.39 8.73
CA LEU A 164 -15.15 -8.47 9.59
C LEU A 164 -15.95 -7.92 10.76
N SER A 165 -16.87 -8.71 11.32
CA SER A 165 -17.63 -8.30 12.51
C SER A 165 -17.16 -9.06 13.75
N VAL A 166 -17.19 -8.38 14.89
CA VAL A 166 -16.77 -8.91 16.19
C VAL A 166 -17.80 -8.59 17.27
N ARG A 167 -17.80 -9.39 18.34
CA ARG A 167 -18.63 -9.21 19.53
C ARG A 167 -17.84 -9.52 20.80
N VAL A 168 -18.31 -9.06 21.95
CA VAL A 168 -17.70 -9.42 23.23
C VAL A 168 -17.94 -10.91 23.52
N SER A 169 -16.89 -11.60 23.98
CA SER A 169 -16.95 -12.96 24.52
C SER A 169 -16.36 -13.06 25.93
N GLY A 170 -15.42 -12.18 26.27
CA GLY A 170 -14.67 -12.21 27.53
C GLY A 170 -15.33 -11.44 28.69
N HIS A 171 -16.64 -11.55 28.94
CA HIS A 171 -17.32 -10.74 29.96
C HIS A 171 -16.69 -10.84 31.36
N ALA A 172 -16.21 -12.03 31.74
CA ALA A 172 -15.54 -12.25 33.03
C ALA A 172 -14.19 -11.51 33.16
N GLN A 173 -13.55 -11.17 32.03
CA GLN A 173 -12.25 -10.48 31.99
C GLN A 173 -12.39 -8.95 32.07
N LEU A 174 -13.60 -8.42 31.82
CA LEU A 174 -13.87 -6.99 31.81
C LEU A 174 -14.06 -6.46 33.24
N ARG A 175 -13.46 -5.32 33.58
CA ARG A 175 -13.77 -4.57 34.80
C ARG A 175 -15.03 -3.71 34.58
N CYS A 176 -15.71 -3.30 35.65
CA CYS A 176 -16.76 -2.27 35.55
C CYS A 176 -16.16 -0.98 34.95
N GLY A 177 -16.92 -0.31 34.08
CA GLY A 177 -16.46 0.87 33.35
C GLY A 177 -15.80 0.54 32.01
N ILE A 178 -14.84 1.38 31.58
CA ILE A 178 -14.19 1.29 30.27
C ILE A 178 -12.98 0.36 30.32
N ASN A 179 -12.96 -0.64 29.45
CA ASN A 179 -11.83 -1.54 29.23
C ASN A 179 -11.23 -1.26 27.85
N GLN A 180 -9.92 -1.06 27.78
CA GLN A 180 -9.22 -0.88 26.51
C GLN A 180 -8.62 -2.20 26.05
N THR A 181 -8.84 -2.52 24.78
CA THR A 181 -8.24 -3.69 24.15
C THR A 181 -7.72 -3.32 22.75
N VAL A 182 -6.77 -4.10 22.23
CA VAL A 182 -6.05 -3.78 20.99
C VAL A 182 -6.17 -4.92 19.99
N GLY A 183 -6.79 -4.64 18.85
CA GLY A 183 -6.75 -5.52 17.68
C GLY A 183 -5.57 -5.18 16.76
N VAL A 184 -5.05 -6.18 16.06
CA VAL A 184 -3.91 -6.00 15.15
C VAL A 184 -4.22 -6.60 13.77
N ALA A 185 -4.36 -5.76 12.76
CA ALA A 185 -4.32 -6.18 11.37
C ALA A 185 -2.88 -6.29 10.89
N THR A 186 -2.58 -7.33 10.12
CA THR A 186 -1.28 -7.52 9.47
C THR A 186 -1.52 -7.81 7.99
N ALA A 187 -0.79 -7.10 7.14
CA ALA A 187 -0.62 -7.48 5.74
C ALA A 187 0.75 -8.12 5.55
N GLU A 188 0.76 -9.24 4.83
CA GLU A 188 1.94 -9.97 4.43
C GLU A 188 1.99 -9.99 2.91
N THR A 189 3.16 -9.65 2.35
CA THR A 189 3.44 -9.73 0.93
C THR A 189 4.81 -10.39 0.75
N GLN A 190 5.18 -10.72 -0.48
CA GLN A 190 6.51 -11.25 -0.78
C GLN A 190 7.65 -10.27 -0.40
N ASN A 191 7.32 -8.98 -0.24
CA ASN A 191 8.27 -7.91 0.07
C ASN A 191 8.27 -7.51 1.56
N GLY A 192 7.61 -8.29 2.41
CA GLY A 192 7.60 -8.11 3.86
C GLY A 192 6.21 -8.01 4.46
N SER A 193 6.15 -7.64 5.75
CA SER A 193 4.91 -7.53 6.51
C SER A 193 4.80 -6.18 7.21
N LYS A 194 3.59 -5.60 7.24
CA LYS A 194 3.28 -4.43 8.06
C LYS A 194 2.02 -4.67 8.88
N SER A 195 1.99 -4.13 10.09
CA SER A 195 0.84 -4.27 10.99
C SER A 195 0.31 -2.91 11.43
N GLN A 196 -1.01 -2.84 11.62
CA GLN A 196 -1.70 -1.70 12.19
C GLN A 196 -2.47 -2.13 13.43
N LYS A 197 -2.24 -1.41 14.54
CA LYS A 197 -3.01 -1.56 15.77
C LYS A 197 -4.22 -0.63 15.75
N SER A 198 -5.32 -1.05 16.36
CA SER A 198 -6.44 -0.16 16.70
C SER A 198 -6.97 -0.46 18.09
N THR A 199 -7.41 0.59 18.78
CA THR A 199 -7.94 0.48 20.14
C THR A 199 -9.46 0.37 20.10
N ILE A 200 -9.98 -0.61 20.83
CA ILE A 200 -11.41 -0.79 21.08
C ILE A 200 -11.65 -0.55 22.56
N GLU A 201 -12.61 0.31 22.87
CA GLU A 201 -13.07 0.57 24.24
C GLU A 201 -14.36 -0.22 24.48
N ILE A 202 -14.33 -1.13 25.45
CA ILE A 202 -15.49 -1.93 25.84
C ILE A 202 -16.03 -1.38 27.16
N GLU A 203 -17.23 -0.82 27.11
CA GLU A 203 -17.96 -0.35 28.28
C GLU A 203 -18.77 -1.48 28.90
N ARG A 204 -18.44 -1.84 30.15
CA ARG A 204 -19.18 -2.79 30.97
C ARG A 204 -19.93 -2.04 32.07
N THR A 205 -21.25 -2.01 31.95
CA THR A 205 -22.13 -1.52 33.02
C THR A 205 -22.18 -2.56 34.15
N CYS A 206 -22.11 -2.04 35.36
CA CYS A 206 -22.42 -2.68 36.63
C CYS A 206 -23.42 -1.74 37.32
#